data_AF-A0A0B7FGI9-F1
#
_entry.id   AF-A0A0B7FGI9-F1
#
_cell.length_a   1.000
_cell.length_b   1.000
_cell.length_c   1.000
_cell.angle_alpha   90.00
_cell.angle_beta   90.00
_cell.angle_gamma   90.00
#
_symmetry.space_group_name_H-M   'P 1'
#
loop_
_entity.id
_entity.type
_entity.pdbx_description
1 polymer ?
#
loop_
_entity_poly.entity_id
_entity_poly.type
_entity_poly.pdbx_seq_one_letter_code
_entity_poly.pdbx_strand_id
1 'polypeptide(L)'
;MLSGSLKGILQKRFENGVELSFGSSFEVSNVQVIKNNRLDSKYLDLPHSDDMYFYLYGTPEQEHIEHMLVVSRSVQLSSHQVSLELNEGSISAEDLAQDVIVRMDRLRESVVLPLIPPHTPGFFNTSAEQKTAVIRDSHAPGEYGPGLTETISTNVLIYSIQAQSI
;
A
#
# COMPACT_ATOMS: atom_id res chain seq x y z
N MET A 1 20.09 -5.73 -7.31
CA MET A 1 20.29 -4.82 -6.16
C MET A 1 20.67 -3.46 -6.70
N LEU A 2 19.93 -2.40 -6.37
CA LEU A 2 20.39 -1.03 -6.58
C LEU A 2 21.49 -0.77 -5.54
N SER A 3 22.75 -1.00 -5.90
CA SER A 3 23.88 -0.59 -5.07
C SER A 3 24.09 0.91 -5.27
N GLY A 4 23.34 1.73 -4.53
CA GLY A 4 23.45 3.17 -4.62
C GLY A 4 22.95 3.85 -3.35
N SER A 5 23.58 4.96 -3.01
CA SER A 5 23.04 5.92 -2.05
C SER A 5 22.57 7.17 -2.78
N LEU A 6 21.59 7.85 -2.21
CA LEU A 6 20.92 8.99 -2.81
C LEU A 6 20.92 10.12 -1.77
N LYS A 7 21.17 11.36 -2.20
CA LYS A 7 20.98 12.52 -1.33
C LYS A 7 19.50 12.92 -1.30
N GLY A 8 18.97 13.14 -0.11
CA GLY A 8 17.59 13.57 0.14
C GLY A 8 17.50 14.83 0.99
N ILE A 9 16.32 15.44 1.00
CA ILE A 9 15.94 16.57 1.87
C ILE A 9 14.68 16.15 2.63
N LEU A 10 14.65 16.36 3.95
CA LEU A 10 13.45 16.12 4.78
C LEU A 10 12.66 17.42 4.90
N GLN A 11 11.37 17.34 4.58
CA GLN A 11 10.41 18.41 4.74
C GLN A 11 9.32 17.95 5.69
N LYS A 12 9.00 18.77 6.69
CA LYS A 12 7.87 18.51 7.59
C LYS A 12 6.81 19.56 7.35
N ARG A 13 5.61 19.07 7.02
CA ARG A 13 4.40 19.86 6.94
C ARG A 13 3.65 19.80 8.25
N PHE A 14 3.22 20.95 8.75
CA PHE A 14 2.35 21.07 9.92
C PHE A 14 0.90 21.21 9.49
N GLU A 15 -0.04 20.91 10.39
CA GLU A 15 -1.49 20.94 10.14
C GLU A 15 -1.98 22.30 9.61
N ASN A 16 -1.33 23.40 9.99
CA ASN A 16 -1.63 24.75 9.51
C ASN A 16 -1.08 25.07 8.11
N GLY A 17 -0.52 24.08 7.41
CA GLY A 17 0.06 24.24 6.08
C GLY A 17 1.47 24.85 6.05
N VAL A 18 2.07 25.13 7.20
CA VAL A 18 3.47 25.57 7.28
C VAL A 18 4.37 24.40 6.93
N GLU A 19 5.25 24.60 5.95
CA GLU A 19 6.27 23.63 5.56
C GLU A 19 7.62 24.10 6.06
N LEU A 20 8.23 23.34 6.98
CA LEU A 20 9.60 23.57 7.40
C LEU A 20 10.49 22.60 6.62
N SER A 21 11.41 23.18 5.83
CA SER A 21 12.53 22.43 5.30
C SER A 21 13.58 22.29 6.39
N PHE A 22 13.82 21.07 6.88
CA PHE A 22 14.94 20.82 7.77
C PHE A 22 16.21 20.80 6.91
N GLY A 23 16.98 21.88 6.96
CA GLY A 23 18.06 22.21 6.03
C GLY A 23 19.30 21.29 6.04
N SER A 24 19.26 20.11 6.65
CA SER A 24 20.33 19.13 6.54
C SER A 24 19.97 18.09 5.48
N SER A 25 20.71 18.09 4.36
CA SER A 25 20.69 16.97 3.42
C SER A 25 21.06 15.68 4.15
N PHE A 26 20.33 14.60 3.90
CA PHE A 26 20.65 13.27 4.43
C PHE A 26 20.95 12.31 3.29
N GLU A 27 21.60 11.19 3.62
CA GLU A 27 21.91 10.13 2.66
C GLU A 27 20.95 8.96 2.88
N VAL A 28 20.19 8.62 1.85
CA VAL A 28 19.42 7.39 1.76
C VAL A 28 20.37 6.31 1.29
N SER A 29 20.60 5.28 2.10
CA SER A 29 21.48 4.16 1.79
C SER A 29 20.81 2.84 2.16
N ASN A 30 21.41 1.71 1.75
CA ASN A 30 20.87 0.36 1.99
C ASN A 30 19.42 0.20 1.48
N VAL A 31 19.13 0.77 0.31
CA VAL A 31 17.79 0.73 -0.29
C VAL A 31 17.43 -0.71 -0.66
N GLN A 32 16.32 -1.19 -0.10
CA GLN A 32 15.70 -2.45 -0.46
C GLN A 32 14.40 -2.14 -1.21
N VAL A 33 14.26 -2.73 -2.40
CA VAL A 33 13.07 -2.55 -3.23
C VAL A 33 12.06 -3.63 -2.83
N ILE A 34 10.99 -3.21 -2.18
CA ILE A 34 9.83 -4.06 -1.83
C ILE A 34 8.91 -4.18 -3.05
N LYS A 35 8.55 -3.05 -3.67
CA LYS A 35 7.82 -2.99 -4.95
C LYS A 35 8.37 -1.91 -5.88
N ASN A 36 8.35 -2.19 -7.18
CA ASN A 36 8.73 -1.28 -8.25
C ASN A 36 7.86 -1.54 -9.49
N ASN A 37 6.64 -1.06 -9.42
CA ASN A 37 5.66 -1.25 -10.49
C ASN A 37 5.70 -0.10 -11.50
N ARG A 38 5.47 -0.44 -12.77
CA ARG A 38 5.31 0.55 -13.83
C ARG A 38 3.89 1.08 -13.85
N LEU A 39 3.74 2.40 -13.96
CA LEU A 39 2.44 3.08 -14.05
C LEU A 39 2.07 3.52 -15.47
N ASP A 40 2.90 3.18 -16.48
CA ASP A 40 2.55 3.45 -17.88
C ASP A 40 1.32 2.63 -18.28
N SER A 41 0.44 3.21 -19.10
CA SER A 41 -0.87 2.62 -19.43
C SER A 41 -0.84 1.19 -19.97
N LYS A 42 0.26 0.78 -20.63
CA LYS A 42 0.45 -0.58 -21.17
C LYS A 42 0.73 -1.65 -20.10
N TYR A 43 1.06 -1.23 -18.87
CA TYR A 43 1.34 -2.10 -17.73
C TYR A 43 0.23 -2.08 -16.68
N LEU A 44 -0.81 -1.25 -16.88
CA LEU A 44 -1.99 -1.24 -16.03
C LEU A 44 -2.86 -2.46 -16.32
N ASP A 45 -3.42 -3.04 -15.27
CA ASP A 45 -4.39 -4.13 -15.36
C ASP A 45 -5.65 -3.65 -16.10
N LEU A 46 -6.29 -4.60 -16.76
CA LEU A 46 -7.65 -4.39 -17.25
C LEU A 46 -8.60 -4.34 -16.04
N PRO A 47 -9.70 -3.57 -16.10
CA PRO A 47 -10.65 -3.40 -14.98
C PRO A 47 -11.53 -4.65 -14.77
N HIS A 48 -10.94 -5.84 -14.83
CA HIS A 48 -11.63 -7.12 -14.69
C HIS A 48 -11.93 -7.45 -13.22
N SER A 49 -11.08 -6.99 -12.29
CA SER A 49 -11.37 -7.02 -10.85
C SER A 49 -11.84 -5.65 -10.39
N ASP A 50 -12.96 -5.61 -9.68
CA ASP A 50 -13.49 -4.40 -9.03
C ASP A 50 -13.12 -4.37 -7.53
N ASP A 51 -12.30 -5.29 -7.07
CA ASP A 51 -11.78 -5.28 -5.69
C ASP A 51 -10.77 -4.15 -5.51
N MET A 52 -10.69 -3.60 -4.29
CA MET A 52 -9.64 -2.66 -3.91
C MET A 52 -8.51 -3.37 -3.17
N TYR A 53 -7.28 -3.28 -3.70
CA TYR A 53 -6.11 -3.97 -3.17
C TYR A 53 -5.04 -3.02 -2.63
N PHE A 54 -4.32 -3.46 -1.61
CA PHE A 54 -3.22 -2.73 -0.99
C PHE A 54 -2.03 -3.65 -0.77
N TYR A 55 -0.82 -3.11 -0.82
CA TYR A 55 0.35 -3.75 -0.24
C TYR A 55 0.39 -3.48 1.26
N LEU A 56 0.70 -4.51 2.05
CA LEU A 56 1.03 -4.43 3.46
C LEU A 56 2.48 -4.89 3.64
N TYR A 57 3.31 -4.06 4.26
CA TYR A 57 4.74 -4.31 4.42
C TYR A 57 5.29 -3.65 5.69
N GLY A 58 6.50 -4.03 6.09
CA GLY A 58 7.19 -3.44 7.23
C GLY A 58 7.77 -4.49 8.16
N THR A 59 7.63 -4.27 9.47
CA THR A 59 7.98 -5.24 10.52
C THR A 59 6.76 -5.54 11.39
N PRO A 60 6.78 -6.61 12.19
CA PRO A 60 5.68 -6.91 13.11
C PRO A 60 5.35 -5.77 14.10
N GLU A 61 6.32 -4.90 14.40
CA GLU A 61 6.15 -3.74 15.28
C GLU A 61 5.68 -2.48 14.55
N GLN A 62 5.91 -2.41 13.22
CA GLN A 62 5.58 -1.24 12.42
C GLN A 62 5.19 -1.64 11.01
N GLU A 63 3.87 -1.68 10.78
CA GLU A 63 3.27 -2.03 9.51
C GLU A 63 2.84 -0.78 8.72
N HIS A 64 2.90 -0.89 7.40
CA HIS A 64 2.56 0.14 6.43
C HIS A 64 1.63 -0.42 5.38
N ILE A 65 0.68 0.40 4.90
CA ILE A 65 -0.24 0.02 3.83
C ILE A 65 -0.20 1.04 2.69
N GLU A 66 -0.18 0.57 1.45
CA GLU A 66 -0.14 1.39 0.22
C GLU A 66 -1.11 0.84 -0.82
N HIS A 67 -1.97 1.70 -1.39
CA HIS A 67 -2.92 1.28 -2.42
C HIS A 67 -2.21 0.81 -3.71
N MET A 68 -2.66 -0.33 -4.25
CA MET A 68 -2.14 -0.85 -5.51
C MET A 68 -2.65 -0.01 -6.69
N LEU A 69 -1.75 0.75 -7.33
CA LEU A 69 -2.07 1.59 -8.49
C LEU A 69 -2.07 0.80 -9.80
N VAL A 70 -2.99 -0.15 -9.93
CA VAL A 70 -3.04 -1.09 -11.06
C VAL A 70 -3.97 -0.68 -12.18
N VAL A 71 -4.89 0.27 -11.97
CA VAL A 71 -5.82 0.75 -13.00
C VAL A 71 -5.68 2.26 -13.25
N SER A 72 -6.23 2.74 -14.37
CA SER A 72 -6.22 4.17 -14.67
C SER A 72 -7.16 4.94 -13.75
N ARG A 73 -6.80 6.18 -13.38
CA ARG A 73 -7.57 7.05 -12.48
C ARG A 73 -7.65 6.54 -11.03
N SER A 74 -6.73 5.67 -10.62
CA SER A 74 -6.52 5.34 -9.21
C SER A 74 -6.06 6.56 -8.40
N VAL A 75 -6.18 6.42 -7.08
CA VAL A 75 -5.74 7.41 -6.10
C VAL A 75 -4.67 6.81 -5.21
N GLN A 76 -3.71 7.62 -4.79
CA GLN A 76 -2.71 7.18 -3.82
C GLN A 76 -3.31 7.28 -2.41
N LEU A 77 -3.43 6.15 -1.74
CA LEU A 77 -3.81 6.04 -0.33
C LEU A 77 -2.72 5.28 0.40
N SER A 78 -2.05 5.96 1.33
CA SER A 78 -0.91 5.43 2.07
C SER A 78 -1.10 5.68 3.57
N SER A 79 -0.80 4.70 4.41
CA SER A 79 -0.68 4.89 5.86
C SER A 79 0.57 4.19 6.39
N HIS A 80 1.26 4.86 7.31
CA HIS A 80 2.56 4.42 7.84
C HIS A 80 2.47 3.79 9.23
N GLN A 81 1.27 3.71 9.80
CA GLN A 81 0.98 3.05 11.06
C GLN A 81 -0.37 2.37 10.94
N VAL A 82 -0.34 1.08 10.64
CA VAL A 82 -1.54 0.23 10.70
C VAL A 82 -1.30 -0.90 11.69
N SER A 83 -2.39 -1.46 12.19
CA SER A 83 -2.41 -2.62 13.07
C SER A 83 -3.31 -3.66 12.43
N LEU A 84 -2.72 -4.80 12.11
CA LEU A 84 -3.45 -5.93 11.61
C LEU A 84 -3.91 -6.83 12.76
N GLU A 85 -5.21 -7.10 12.83
CA GLU A 85 -5.77 -8.09 13.74
C GLU A 85 -6.19 -9.33 12.94
N LEU A 86 -5.39 -10.39 13.07
CA LEU A 86 -5.64 -11.66 12.41
C LEU A 86 -6.59 -12.51 13.26
N ASN A 87 -7.77 -12.82 12.71
CA ASN A 87 -8.71 -13.74 13.36
C ASN A 87 -8.18 -15.18 13.37
N GLU A 88 -7.42 -15.59 12.35
CA GLU A 88 -6.81 -16.90 12.21
C GLU A 88 -5.47 -16.78 11.45
N GLY A 89 -4.54 -17.72 11.65
CA GLY A 89 -3.24 -17.72 10.97
C GLY A 89 -2.25 -16.67 11.51
N SER A 90 -1.14 -16.50 10.79
CA SER A 90 -0.07 -15.57 11.14
C SER A 90 0.63 -15.08 9.87
N ILE A 91 1.06 -13.83 9.88
CA ILE A 91 1.98 -13.28 8.87
C ILE A 91 3.38 -13.29 9.50
N SER A 92 4.36 -13.87 8.82
CA SER A 92 5.73 -13.89 9.34
C SER A 92 6.43 -12.55 9.12
N ALA A 93 7.55 -12.32 9.82
CA ALA A 93 8.38 -11.15 9.57
C ALA A 93 8.93 -11.13 8.14
N GLU A 94 9.21 -12.31 7.57
CA GLU A 94 9.65 -12.46 6.17
C GLU A 94 8.53 -12.09 5.19
N ASP A 95 7.29 -12.47 5.48
CA ASP A 95 6.12 -12.06 4.68
C ASP A 95 6.00 -10.51 4.70
N LEU A 96 6.09 -9.85 5.86
CA LEU A 96 6.03 -8.38 5.95
C LEU A 96 7.24 -7.68 5.30
N ALA A 97 8.42 -8.29 5.35
CA ALA A 97 9.63 -7.74 4.77
C ALA A 97 9.65 -7.79 3.23
N GLN A 98 8.93 -8.76 2.63
CA GLN A 98 8.76 -8.83 1.18
C GLN A 98 7.52 -8.08 0.71
N ASP A 99 6.47 -8.08 1.53
CA ASP A 99 5.09 -7.62 1.34
C ASP A 99 4.06 -8.77 1.27
N VAL A 100 2.82 -8.41 1.61
CA VAL A 100 1.63 -9.19 1.31
C VAL A 100 0.56 -8.29 0.71
N ILE A 101 -0.39 -8.88 -0.02
CA ILE A 101 -1.51 -8.17 -0.59
C ILE A 101 -2.72 -8.27 0.32
N VAL A 102 -3.33 -7.12 0.56
CA VAL A 102 -4.58 -6.96 1.29
C VAL A 102 -5.68 -6.61 0.30
N ARG A 103 -6.71 -7.44 0.20
CA ARG A 103 -7.95 -7.13 -0.49
C ARG A 103 -8.98 -6.60 0.49
N MET A 104 -9.63 -5.48 0.19
CA MET A 104 -10.74 -4.97 1.00
C MET A 104 -12.06 -5.68 0.62
N ASP A 105 -12.65 -6.46 1.53
CA ASP A 105 -13.79 -7.33 1.19
C ASP A 105 -15.08 -6.54 0.88
N ARG A 106 -15.24 -5.35 1.45
CA ARG A 106 -16.47 -4.53 1.36
C ARG A 106 -16.31 -3.27 0.52
N LEU A 107 -15.16 -3.10 -0.13
CA LEU A 107 -14.87 -1.91 -0.92
C LEU A 107 -14.64 -2.31 -2.37
N ARG A 108 -15.39 -1.67 -3.25
CA ARG A 108 -15.26 -1.78 -4.69
C ARG A 108 -14.54 -0.56 -5.21
N GLU A 109 -13.42 -0.75 -5.92
CA GLU A 109 -12.59 0.37 -6.37
C GLU A 109 -13.36 1.28 -7.32
N SER A 110 -14.20 0.74 -8.21
CA SER A 110 -15.04 1.54 -9.11
C SER A 110 -16.14 2.35 -8.41
N VAL A 111 -16.52 1.98 -7.18
CA VAL A 111 -17.50 2.73 -6.37
C VAL A 111 -16.83 3.85 -5.61
N VAL A 112 -15.57 3.66 -5.19
CA VAL A 112 -14.79 4.67 -4.48
C VAL A 112 -14.24 5.73 -5.43
N LEU A 113 -13.82 5.31 -6.62
CA LEU A 113 -13.14 6.18 -7.58
C LEU A 113 -14.09 6.79 -8.61
N PRO A 114 -13.79 8.00 -9.11
CA PRO A 114 -12.63 8.82 -8.76
C PRO A 114 -12.82 9.59 -7.45
N LEU A 115 -11.75 9.74 -6.67
CA LEU A 115 -11.73 10.66 -5.53
C LEU A 115 -11.40 12.08 -5.99
N ILE A 116 -12.14 13.04 -5.46
CA ILE A 116 -11.93 14.46 -5.73
C ILE A 116 -11.35 15.10 -4.46
N PRO A 117 -10.13 15.67 -4.52
CA PRO A 117 -9.55 16.41 -3.40
C PRO A 117 -10.47 17.55 -2.94
N PRO A 118 -10.51 17.86 -1.62
CA PRO A 118 -9.63 17.38 -0.56
C PRO A 118 -10.15 16.15 0.20
N HIS A 119 -11.12 15.42 -0.35
CA HIS A 119 -11.83 14.39 0.41
C HIS A 119 -11.02 13.09 0.56
N THR A 120 -10.57 12.81 1.78
CA THR A 120 -10.13 11.47 2.17
C THR A 120 -11.35 10.56 2.31
N PRO A 121 -11.35 9.34 1.77
CA PRO A 121 -12.48 8.42 1.91
C PRO A 121 -12.74 8.08 3.37
N GLY A 122 -14.03 7.97 3.73
CA GLY A 122 -14.42 7.61 5.09
C GLY A 122 -13.91 6.24 5.54
N PHE A 123 -13.62 5.31 4.63
CA PHE A 123 -13.04 4.01 4.96
C PHE A 123 -11.52 4.06 5.23
N PHE A 124 -10.85 5.14 4.83
CA PHE A 124 -9.41 5.31 4.94
C PHE A 124 -9.09 6.44 5.93
N ASN A 125 -9.46 6.23 7.19
CA ASN A 125 -9.21 7.16 8.29
C ASN A 125 -8.62 6.42 9.50
N THR A 126 -8.15 7.18 10.50
CA THR A 126 -7.36 6.71 11.65
C THR A 126 -8.14 5.90 12.70
N SER A 127 -9.41 5.62 12.46
CA SER A 127 -10.24 4.75 13.31
C SER A 127 -11.10 3.79 12.48
N ALA A 128 -10.82 3.70 11.18
CA ALA A 128 -11.57 2.84 10.29
C ALA A 128 -11.06 1.40 10.41
N GLU A 129 -11.96 0.50 10.75
CA GLU A 129 -11.71 -0.95 10.69
C GLU A 129 -12.24 -1.48 9.36
N GLN A 130 -11.40 -2.18 8.62
CA GLN A 130 -11.78 -2.81 7.37
C GLN A 130 -11.68 -4.31 7.50
N LYS A 131 -12.73 -5.01 7.05
CA LYS A 131 -12.65 -6.45 6.81
C LYS A 131 -11.88 -6.68 5.52
N THR A 132 -10.85 -7.50 5.57
CA THR A 132 -9.92 -7.71 4.47
C THR A 132 -9.62 -9.18 4.25
N ALA A 133 -9.01 -9.50 3.12
CA ALA A 133 -8.34 -10.76 2.89
C ALA A 133 -6.85 -10.49 2.69
N VAL A 134 -5.98 -11.32 3.26
CA VAL A 134 -4.53 -11.21 3.15
C VAL A 134 -4.01 -12.39 2.34
N ILE A 135 -3.19 -12.07 1.35
CA ILE A 135 -2.78 -12.97 0.28
C ILE A 135 -1.27 -12.73 0.10
N ARG A 136 -0.48 -13.80 0.07
CA ARG A 136 0.95 -13.65 -0.26
C ARG A 136 1.09 -13.19 -1.70
N ASP A 137 1.90 -12.19 -1.94
CA ASP A 137 2.19 -11.79 -3.31
C ASP A 137 3.05 -12.85 -4.00
N SER A 138 2.59 -13.36 -5.13
CA SER A 138 3.35 -14.29 -5.96
C SER A 138 4.32 -13.58 -6.91
N HIS A 139 4.16 -12.27 -7.11
CA HIS A 139 4.93 -11.50 -8.07
C HIS A 139 6.24 -11.01 -7.46
N ALA A 140 7.30 -11.05 -8.25
CA ALA A 140 8.60 -10.53 -7.82
C ALA A 140 8.55 -8.98 -7.64
N PRO A 141 9.38 -8.38 -6.78
CA PRO A 141 9.40 -6.93 -6.54
C PRO A 141 9.50 -6.02 -7.79
N GLY A 142 10.09 -6.53 -8.88
CA GLY A 142 10.24 -5.80 -10.14
C GLY A 142 9.35 -6.31 -11.28
N GLU A 143 8.42 -7.20 -10.97
CA GLU A 143 7.38 -7.63 -11.89
C GLU A 143 6.31 -6.53 -12.00
N TYR A 144 5.77 -6.34 -13.19
CA TYR A 144 4.80 -5.29 -13.48
C TYR A 144 3.72 -5.87 -14.38
N GLY A 145 2.54 -5.26 -14.32
CA GLY A 145 1.37 -5.72 -15.05
C GLY A 145 1.50 -5.63 -16.58
N PRO A 146 0.42 -5.95 -17.31
CA PRO A 146 -0.90 -6.28 -16.78
C PRO A 146 -0.94 -7.68 -16.14
N GLY A 147 -1.94 -7.91 -15.30
CA GLY A 147 -2.26 -9.21 -14.69
C GLY A 147 -1.91 -9.32 -13.21
N LEU A 148 -1.52 -8.23 -12.54
CA LEU A 148 -1.11 -8.28 -11.12
C LEU A 148 -2.27 -8.69 -10.20
N THR A 149 -3.51 -8.43 -10.59
CA THR A 149 -4.70 -8.77 -9.79
C THR A 149 -5.41 -10.07 -10.21
N GLU A 150 -5.05 -10.65 -11.36
CA GLU A 150 -5.73 -11.84 -11.91
C GLU A 150 -5.51 -13.08 -11.05
N THR A 151 -4.28 -13.24 -10.53
CA THR A 151 -3.85 -14.39 -9.71
C THR A 151 -4.36 -14.33 -8.26
N ILE A 152 -4.81 -13.15 -7.82
CA ILE A 152 -5.21 -12.86 -6.44
C ILE A 152 -6.64 -13.36 -6.15
N SER A 153 -7.46 -13.53 -7.19
CA SER A 153 -8.88 -13.88 -7.06
C SER A 153 -9.13 -15.33 -6.58
N THR A 154 -8.11 -16.18 -6.47
CA THR A 154 -8.30 -17.63 -6.29
C THR A 154 -8.00 -18.21 -4.90
N ASN A 155 -7.37 -17.48 -3.97
CA ASN A 155 -7.10 -18.01 -2.61
C ASN A 155 -7.40 -16.94 -1.55
N VAL A 156 -8.40 -17.17 -0.71
CA VAL A 156 -8.88 -16.20 0.29
C VAL A 156 -8.72 -16.79 1.69
N LEU A 157 -7.97 -16.09 2.53
CA LEU A 157 -8.11 -16.14 3.98
C LEU A 157 -8.68 -14.77 4.43
N ILE A 158 -9.54 -14.75 5.44
CA ILE A 158 -10.36 -13.58 5.83
C ILE A 158 -9.84 -12.95 7.15
N TYR A 159 -9.71 -11.63 7.22
CA TYR A 159 -9.01 -10.86 8.26
C TYR A 159 -9.61 -9.46 8.51
N SER A 160 -9.07 -8.72 9.48
CA SER A 160 -9.43 -7.32 9.77
C SER A 160 -8.17 -6.45 9.88
N ILE A 161 -8.14 -5.30 9.20
CA ILE A 161 -7.08 -4.28 9.38
C ILE A 161 -7.67 -3.08 10.09
N GLN A 162 -6.98 -2.59 11.11
CA GLN A 162 -7.22 -1.28 11.71
C GLN A 162 -6.08 -0.34 11.31
N ALA A 163 -6.37 0.81 10.72
CA ALA A 163 -5.35 1.86 10.62
C ALA A 163 -5.31 2.63 11.95
N GLN A 164 -4.11 2.83 12.54
CA GLN A 164 -3.95 3.63 13.76
C GLN A 164 -3.35 5.00 13.44
N SER A 165 -3.74 6.03 14.20
CA SER A 165 -3.27 7.41 14.03
C SER A 165 -1.82 7.62 14.49
N ILE A 166 -1.14 8.57 13.84
CA ILE A 166 -0.31 9.57 14.55
C ILE A 166 -1.21 10.77 14.85
#